data_AF-A0A352RUH9-F1
#
_entry.id   AF-A0A352RUH9-F1
#
_cell.length_a   1.000
_cell.length_b   1.000
_cell.length_c   1.000
_cell.angle_alpha   90.00
_cell.angle_beta   90.00
_cell.angle_gamma   90.00
#
_symmetry.space_group_name_H-M   'P 1'
#
loop_
_entity.id
_entity.type
_entity.pdbx_description
1 polymer ?
#
loop_
_entity_poly.entity_id
_entity_poly.type
_entity_poly.pdbx_seq_one_letter_code
_entity_poly.pdbx_strand_id
1 'polypeptide(L)'
;LCRCTGYRPIVDAGQRMMALPAPQADRIDPRQIADTLRSLKRGETFHYNARGQHFYAPRTAAEFGAIKAAEPNIRILAGSTDVGLWVTKQFRELGNLLYVG
;
A
#
# COMPACT_ATOMS: atom_id res chain seq x y z
N LEU A 1 13.68 14.16 -2.95
CA LEU A 1 14.96 14.80 -3.34
C LEU A 1 15.01 16.20 -2.75
N CYS A 2 16.14 16.61 -2.19
CA CYS A 2 16.35 17.98 -1.73
C CYS A 2 17.34 18.69 -2.65
N ARG A 3 17.00 19.88 -3.14
CA ARG A 3 17.88 20.68 -4.02
C ARG A 3 18.54 21.86 -3.32
N CYS A 4 18.16 22.16 -2.08
CA CYS A 4 18.58 23.37 -1.38
C CYS A 4 19.70 23.14 -0.35
N THR A 5 19.65 22.04 0.41
CA THR A 5 20.45 21.90 1.64
C THR A 5 21.83 21.28 1.45
N GLY A 6 22.12 20.73 0.27
CA GLY A 6 23.31 19.90 0.07
C GLY A 6 23.33 18.62 0.93
N TYR A 7 22.17 18.21 1.49
CA TYR A 7 21.95 17.03 2.34
C TYR A 7 22.69 16.98 3.69
N ARG A 8 23.85 17.63 3.86
CA ARG A 8 24.61 17.63 5.12
C ARG A 8 23.76 17.93 6.36
N PRO A 9 22.95 19.01 6.42
CA PRO A 9 22.15 19.30 7.61
C PRO A 9 21.03 18.28 7.87
N ILE A 10 20.54 17.56 6.86
CA ILE A 10 19.55 16.48 7.04
C ILE A 10 20.21 15.26 7.70
N VAL A 11 21.44 14.93 7.26
CA VAL A 11 22.23 13.84 7.85
C VAL A 11 22.59 14.17 9.30
N ASP A 12 23.12 15.37 9.56
CA ASP A 12 23.46 15.82 10.91
C ASP A 12 22.22 15.78 11.84
N ALA A 13 21.05 16.18 11.33
CA ALA A 13 19.78 16.08 12.07
C ALA A 13 19.38 14.63 12.37
N GLY A 14 19.49 13.72 11.38
CA GLY A 14 19.18 12.30 11.56
C GLY A 14 20.11 11.61 12.56
N GLN A 15 21.41 11.95 12.55
CA GLN A 15 22.37 11.46 13.54
C GLN A 15 22.06 11.99 14.93
N ARG A 16 21.78 13.30 15.06
CA ARG A 16 21.42 13.91 16.34
C ARG A 16 20.13 13.34 16.93
N MET A 17 19.15 13.02 16.08
CA MET A 17 17.87 12.42 16.50
C MET A 17 18.07 11.15 17.33
N MET A 18 19.10 10.35 17.03
CA MET A 18 19.39 9.11 17.74
C MET A 18 19.87 9.33 19.19
N ALA A 19 20.38 10.52 19.51
CA ALA A 19 20.79 10.89 20.87
C ALA A 19 19.67 11.58 21.67
N LEU A 20 18.54 11.88 21.04
CA LEU A 20 17.37 12.45 21.71
C LEU A 20 16.51 11.33 22.30
N PRO A 21 15.75 11.60 23.38
CA PRO A 21 14.73 10.67 23.85
C PRO A 21 13.74 10.35 22.72
N ALA A 22 13.26 9.11 22.68
CA ALA A 22 12.18 8.75 21.77
C ALA A 22 10.99 9.72 21.99
N PRO A 23 10.28 10.13 20.91
CA PRO A 23 9.05 10.90 21.05
C PRO A 23 8.10 10.26 22.06
N GLN A 24 7.42 11.07 22.87
CA GLN A 24 6.65 10.58 24.02
C GLN A 24 5.72 9.43 23.63
N ALA A 25 5.94 8.28 24.28
CA ALA A 25 5.21 7.03 24.03
C ALA A 25 3.75 7.08 24.50
N ASP A 26 3.36 8.09 25.29
CA ASP A 26 2.01 8.28 25.81
C ASP A 26 0.99 8.71 24.74
N ARG A 27 1.46 9.19 23.58
CA ARG A 27 0.60 9.56 22.44
C ARG A 27 0.13 8.37 21.59
N ILE A 28 0.79 7.21 21.73
CA ILE A 28 0.54 6.03 20.91
C ILE A 28 0.43 4.84 21.85
N ASP A 29 -0.77 4.32 22.06
CA ASP A 29 -0.97 3.04 22.72
C ASP A 29 -0.91 1.90 21.69
N PRO A 30 0.17 1.08 21.65
CA PRO A 30 0.29 0.01 20.67
C PRO A 30 -0.77 -1.06 20.84
N ARG A 31 -1.30 -1.27 22.05
CA ARG A 31 -2.35 -2.28 22.30
C ARG A 31 -3.67 -1.82 21.70
N GLN A 32 -4.07 -0.57 21.97
CA GLN A 32 -5.27 0.03 21.38
C GLN A 32 -5.20 0.02 19.84
N ILE A 33 -4.05 0.36 19.27
CA ILE A 33 -3.84 0.31 17.81
C ILE A 33 -3.97 -1.12 17.30
N ALA A 34 -3.32 -2.09 17.95
CA ALA A 34 -3.41 -3.48 17.55
C ALA A 34 -4.85 -4.02 17.65
N ASP A 35 -5.61 -3.64 18.67
CA ASP A 35 -7.02 -3.99 18.83
C ASP A 35 -7.87 -3.39 17.70
N THR A 36 -7.64 -2.12 17.37
CA THR A 36 -8.31 -1.44 16.25
C THR A 36 -7.97 -2.10 14.91
N LEU A 37 -6.70 -2.42 14.67
CA LEU A 37 -6.30 -3.10 13.43
C LEU A 37 -6.89 -4.51 13.33
N ARG A 38 -7.02 -5.22 14.47
CA ARG A 38 -7.68 -6.52 14.51
C ARG A 38 -9.17 -6.42 14.18
N SER A 39 -9.87 -5.38 14.62
CA SER A 39 -11.29 -5.19 14.28
C SER A 39 -11.50 -4.81 12.81
N LEU A 40 -10.52 -4.17 12.17
CA LEU A 40 -10.54 -3.85 10.74
C LEU A 40 -10.12 -5.02 9.84
N LYS A 41 -9.63 -6.13 10.42
CA LYS A 41 -9.16 -7.28 9.64
C LYS A 41 -10.35 -7.95 8.93
N ARG A 42 -10.37 -7.83 7.61
CA ARG A 42 -11.31 -8.57 6.75
C ARG A 42 -10.95 -10.05 6.63
N GLY A 43 -11.98 -10.90 6.64
CA GLY A 43 -11.87 -12.35 6.41
C GLY A 43 -11.92 -12.76 4.95
N GLU A 44 -12.49 -11.92 4.08
CA GLU A 44 -12.82 -12.27 2.71
C GLU A 44 -12.12 -11.35 1.69
N THR A 45 -12.19 -11.74 0.42
CA THR A 45 -11.79 -10.92 -0.72
C THR A 45 -12.52 -9.58 -0.69
N PHE A 46 -11.77 -8.48 -0.69
CA PHE A 46 -12.35 -7.16 -0.88
C PHE A 46 -12.60 -6.94 -2.36
N HIS A 47 -13.82 -6.53 -2.71
CA HIS A 47 -14.21 -6.19 -4.06
C HIS A 47 -14.71 -4.76 -4.11
N TYR A 48 -14.15 -3.98 -5.02
CA TYR A 48 -14.60 -2.62 -5.31
C TYR A 48 -14.93 -2.51 -6.79
N ASN A 49 -16.10 -1.94 -7.08
CA ASN A 49 -16.54 -1.66 -8.45
C ASN A 49 -16.81 -0.16 -8.57
N ALA A 50 -16.18 0.46 -9.57
CA ALA A 50 -16.47 1.83 -9.94
C ALA A 50 -16.39 1.98 -11.45
N ARG A 51 -17.41 2.63 -12.05
CA ARG A 51 -17.45 2.95 -13.48
C ARG A 51 -17.20 1.73 -14.40
N GLY A 52 -17.64 0.54 -13.97
CA GLY A 52 -17.48 -0.71 -14.73
C GLY A 52 -16.09 -1.35 -14.64
N GLN A 53 -15.19 -0.81 -13.81
CA GLN A 53 -13.90 -1.43 -13.50
C GLN A 53 -13.95 -2.09 -12.12
N HIS A 54 -13.32 -3.25 -12.02
CA HIS A 54 -13.28 -4.05 -10.80
C HIS A 54 -11.88 -4.06 -10.18
N PHE A 55 -11.82 -3.91 -8.87
CA PHE A 55 -10.63 -4.12 -8.06
C PHE A 55 -10.90 -5.24 -7.07
N TYR A 56 -10.12 -6.31 -7.16
CA TYR A 56 -10.16 -7.44 -6.25
C TYR A 56 -8.90 -7.46 -5.40
N ALA A 57 -9.04 -7.60 -4.09
CA ALA A 57 -7.94 -7.84 -3.16
C ALA A 57 -8.23 -9.11 -2.35
N PRO A 58 -7.82 -10.30 -2.83
CA PRO A 58 -8.03 -11.57 -2.11
C PRO A 58 -7.26 -11.65 -0.79
N ARG A 59 -7.61 -12.63 0.05
CA ARG A 59 -6.90 -12.91 1.32
C ARG A 59 -6.09 -14.20 1.26
N THR A 60 -6.37 -15.04 0.28
CA THR A 60 -5.71 -16.34 0.09
C THR A 60 -5.26 -16.52 -1.36
N ALA A 61 -4.23 -17.36 -1.54
CA ALA A 61 -3.77 -17.74 -2.87
C ALA A 61 -4.85 -18.50 -3.67
N ALA A 62 -5.74 -19.23 -2.99
CA ALA A 62 -6.84 -19.96 -3.62
C ALA A 62 -7.87 -19.00 -4.24
N GLU A 63 -8.32 -17.99 -3.48
CA GLU A 63 -9.22 -16.95 -4.00
C GLU A 63 -8.58 -16.16 -5.16
N PHE A 64 -7.29 -15.82 -5.02
CA PHE A 64 -6.53 -15.18 -6.09
C PHE A 64 -6.51 -16.04 -7.36
N GLY A 65 -6.19 -17.33 -7.21
CA GLY A 65 -6.14 -18.28 -8.32
C GLY A 65 -7.50 -18.43 -9.00
N ALA A 66 -8.59 -18.49 -8.23
CA ALA A 66 -9.94 -18.57 -8.77
C ALA A 66 -10.29 -17.35 -9.63
N ILE A 67 -9.99 -16.13 -9.17
CA ILE A 67 -10.24 -14.90 -9.94
C ILE A 67 -9.36 -14.84 -11.18
N LYS A 68 -8.07 -15.18 -11.05
CA LYS A 68 -7.14 -15.20 -12.19
C LYS A 68 -7.52 -16.24 -13.24
N ALA A 69 -8.06 -17.39 -12.83
CA ALA A 69 -8.55 -18.42 -13.74
C ALA A 69 -9.83 -17.97 -14.48
N ALA A 70 -10.74 -17.29 -13.77
CA ALA A 70 -11.98 -16.76 -14.36
C ALA A 70 -11.73 -15.58 -15.30
N GLU A 71 -10.74 -14.72 -15.00
CA GLU A 71 -10.35 -13.59 -15.83
C GLU A 71 -8.84 -13.65 -16.14
N PRO A 72 -8.40 -14.50 -17.10
CA PRO A 72 -6.97 -14.70 -17.39
C PRO A 72 -6.21 -13.42 -17.76
N ASN A 73 -6.91 -12.41 -18.29
CA ASN A 73 -6.33 -11.13 -18.69
C ASN A 73 -6.36 -10.07 -17.59
N ILE A 74 -6.93 -10.37 -16.41
CA ILE A 74 -6.95 -9.42 -15.29
C ILE A 74 -5.53 -9.02 -14.91
N ARG A 75 -5.37 -7.73 -14.65
CA ARG A 75 -4.07 -7.14 -14.39
C ARG A 75 -3.69 -7.31 -12.93
N ILE A 76 -2.53 -7.92 -12.72
CA ILE A 76 -2.01 -8.12 -11.37
C ILE A 76 -1.35 -6.82 -10.88
N LEU A 77 -1.67 -6.40 -9.67
CA LEU A 77 -1.13 -5.22 -9.02
C LEU A 77 -0.53 -5.57 -7.66
N ALA A 78 0.67 -5.06 -7.38
CA ALA A 78 1.31 -5.11 -6.05
C ALA A 78 1.51 -3.67 -5.53
N GLY A 79 2.73 -3.29 -5.16
CA GLY A 79 3.06 -1.94 -4.62
C GLY A 79 2.88 -0.76 -5.60
N SER A 80 2.38 -0.98 -6.82
CA SER A 80 2.05 0.05 -7.81
C SER A 80 3.23 0.92 -8.32
N THR A 81 4.48 0.60 -7.98
CA THR A 81 5.63 1.42 -8.37
C THR A 81 5.86 1.47 -9.89
N ASP A 82 5.60 0.36 -10.59
CA ASP A 82 5.68 0.31 -12.06
C ASP A 82 4.35 0.66 -12.72
N VAL A 83 3.27 0.00 -12.29
CA VAL A 83 1.92 0.18 -12.86
C VAL A 83 1.42 1.62 -12.66
N GLY A 84 1.78 2.28 -11.56
CA GLY A 84 1.43 3.67 -11.31
C GLY A 84 2.00 4.64 -12.35
N LEU A 85 3.14 4.31 -12.98
CA LEU A 85 3.69 5.11 -14.08
C LEU A 85 2.87 4.98 -15.36
N TRP A 86 2.17 3.86 -15.57
CA TRP A 86 1.28 3.70 -16.73
C TRP A 86 0.13 4.69 -16.68
N VAL A 87 -0.41 4.96 -15.49
CA VAL A 87 -1.44 5.98 -15.30
C VAL A 87 -0.82 7.37 -15.33
N THR A 88 0.15 7.63 -14.45
CA THR A 88 0.63 9.00 -14.18
C THR A 88 1.53 9.59 -15.25
N LYS A 89 2.16 8.75 -16.08
CA LYS A 89 3.10 9.19 -17.13
C LYS A 89 2.69 8.73 -18.52
N GLN A 90 2.08 7.55 -18.65
CA GLN A 90 1.64 7.02 -19.95
C GLN A 90 0.14 7.25 -20.21
N PHE A 91 -0.62 7.76 -19.24
CA PHE A 91 -2.06 8.03 -19.35
C PHE A 91 -2.88 6.81 -19.83
N ARG A 92 -2.48 5.62 -19.38
CA ARG A 92 -3.13 4.36 -19.74
C ARG A 92 -4.26 4.03 -18.79
N GLU A 93 -5.36 3.56 -19.36
CA GLU A 93 -6.42 2.86 -18.63
C GLU A 93 -5.93 1.48 -18.20
N LEU A 94 -6.20 1.11 -16.94
CA LEU A 94 -5.74 -0.16 -16.37
C LEU A 94 -6.79 -1.27 -16.44
N GLY A 95 -8.08 -0.95 -16.60
CA GLY A 95 -9.14 -1.95 -16.54
C GLY A 95 -9.23 -2.63 -15.18
N ASN A 96 -9.61 -3.92 -15.17
CA ASN A 96 -9.76 -4.68 -13.93
C ASN A 96 -8.40 -5.02 -13.29
N LEU A 97 -8.36 -4.95 -11.96
CA LEU A 97 -7.17 -5.13 -11.14
C LEU A 97 -7.37 -6.28 -10.14
N LEU A 98 -6.34 -7.12 -10.03
CA LEU A 98 -6.20 -8.17 -9.04
C LEU A 98 -4.97 -7.89 -8.17
N TYR A 99 -5.23 -7.44 -6.95
CA TYR A 99 -4.21 -7.02 -5.99
C TYR A 99 -3.68 -8.21 -5.19
N VAL A 100 -2.36 -8.32 -5.03
CA VAL A 100 -1.72 -9.48 -4.39
C VAL A 100 -1.54 -9.37 -2.87
N GLY A 101 -1.78 -8.20 -2.27
CA GLY A 101 -1.63 -7.99 -0.82
C GLY A 101 -0.86 -6.74 -0.47
#